data_AF-A0A968X394-F1
#
_entry.id   AF-A0A968X394-F1
#
_cell.length_a   1.000
_cell.length_b   1.000
_cell.length_c   1.000
_cell.angle_alpha   90.00
_cell.angle_beta   90.00
_cell.angle_gamma   90.00
#
_symmetry.space_group_name_H-M   'P 1'
#
loop_
_entity.id
_entity.type
_entity.pdbx_description
1 polymer ?
#
loop_
_entity_poly.entity_id
_entity_poly.type
_entity_poly.pdbx_seq_one_letter_code
_entity_poly.pdbx_strand_id
1 'polypeptide(L)'
;MFDEAEIDEQCLKLPAGATLLAYTDGVTEATDAHRELFGLTRTQHTLLTHQHSPAQALCAALWQDMCAFVGDAPQHDDVTLLAAKLT
;
A
#
# COMPACT_ATOMS: atom_id res chain seq x y z
N MET A 1 -2.37 -22.44 17.10
CA MET A 1 -0.92 -22.23 17.33
C MET A 1 -0.26 -22.79 16.09
N PHE A 2 0.34 -21.95 15.25
CA PHE A 2 1.06 -22.45 14.09
C PHE A 2 2.25 -23.27 14.62
N ASP A 3 2.45 -24.49 14.12
CA ASP A 3 3.71 -25.22 14.29
C ASP A 3 4.86 -24.39 13.68
N GLU A 4 6.12 -24.73 13.97
CA GLU A 4 7.30 -23.97 13.49
C GLU A 4 7.13 -23.57 12.01
N ALA A 5 6.85 -22.29 11.78
CA ALA A 5 6.55 -21.79 10.45
C ALA A 5 7.86 -21.79 9.64
N GLU A 6 7.88 -22.55 8.55
CA GLU A 6 8.95 -22.43 7.57
C GLU A 6 8.86 -21.06 6.90
N ILE A 7 9.81 -20.18 7.22
CA ILE A 7 9.93 -18.85 6.61
C ILE A 7 10.76 -18.99 5.34
N ASP A 8 10.17 -18.66 4.20
CA ASP A 8 10.86 -18.58 2.92
C ASP A 8 11.53 -17.20 2.74
N GLU A 9 12.65 -17.17 2.02
CA GLU A 9 13.38 -15.94 1.70
C GLU A 9 13.38 -15.72 0.18
N GLN A 10 12.97 -14.52 -0.24
CA GLN A 10 12.95 -14.11 -1.64
C GLN A 10 13.86 -12.89 -1.84
N CYS A 11 14.65 -12.92 -2.91
CA CYS A 11 15.58 -11.84 -3.27
C CYS A 11 15.32 -11.34 -4.69
N LEU A 12 15.18 -10.02 -4.84
CA LEU A 12 14.90 -9.36 -6.11
C LEU A 12 15.96 -8.27 -6.39
N LYS A 13 16.49 -8.24 -7.61
CA LYS A 13 17.32 -7.12 -8.08
C LYS A 13 16.41 -6.03 -8.66
N LEU A 14 16.40 -4.87 -8.00
CA LEU A 14 15.67 -3.69 -8.47
C LEU A 14 16.54 -2.86 -9.43
N PRO A 15 16.02 -2.40 -10.58
CA PRO A 15 16.74 -1.50 -11.46
C PRO A 15 16.84 -0.08 -10.85
N ALA A 16 17.80 0.71 -11.34
CA ALA A 16 17.86 2.13 -11.00
C ALA A 16 16.54 2.83 -11.39
N GLY A 17 16.07 3.74 -10.54
CA GLY A 17 14.78 4.41 -10.66
C GLY A 17 13.58 3.59 -10.17
N ALA A 18 13.77 2.37 -9.69
CA ALA A 18 12.68 1.56 -9.15
C ALA A 18 12.10 2.15 -7.85
N THR A 19 10.81 1.90 -7.66
CA THR A 19 10.09 2.22 -6.42
C THR A 19 9.54 0.95 -5.81
N LEU A 20 9.85 0.73 -4.54
CA LEU A 20 9.25 -0.32 -3.72
C LEU A 20 8.23 0.32 -2.80
N LEU A 21 7.02 -0.24 -2.79
CA LEU A 21 5.95 0.11 -1.85
C LEU A 21 5.62 -1.14 -1.04
N ALA A 22 5.73 -1.03 0.28
CA ALA A 22 5.28 -2.03 1.24
C ALA A 22 4.16 -1.43 2.11
N TYR A 23 3.16 -2.23 2.43
CA TYR A 23 1.98 -1.79 3.17
C TYR A 23 1.38 -2.94 3.98
N THR A 24 0.61 -2.59 5.02
CA THR A 24 -0.23 -3.54 5.75
C THR A 24 -1.58 -3.70 5.06
N ASP A 25 -2.24 -4.85 5.28
CA ASP A 25 -3.57 -5.18 4.77
C ASP A 25 -4.65 -4.14 5.11
N GLY A 26 -4.51 -3.39 6.21
CA GLY A 26 -5.36 -2.24 6.53
C GLY A 26 -5.53 -1.22 5.39
N VAL A 27 -4.62 -1.16 4.42
CA VAL A 27 -4.80 -0.36 3.17
C VAL A 27 -5.81 -1.00 2.23
N THR A 28 -5.63 -2.29 1.93
CA THR A 28 -6.45 -3.00 0.94
C THR A 28 -7.80 -3.41 1.47
N GLU A 29 -7.90 -3.62 2.80
CA GLU A 29 -9.12 -4.01 3.49
C GLU A 29 -9.97 -2.82 3.97
N ALA A 30 -9.47 -1.58 3.80
CA ALA A 30 -10.27 -0.40 4.02
C ALA A 30 -11.54 -0.43 3.14
N THR A 31 -12.70 -0.19 3.75
CA THR A 31 -13.99 -0.24 3.04
C THR A 31 -14.70 1.11 3.04
N ASP A 32 -15.45 1.36 1.97
CA ASP A 32 -16.37 2.49 1.91
C ASP A 32 -17.72 2.18 2.58
N ALA A 33 -18.67 3.12 2.51
CA ALA A 33 -20.02 2.95 3.05
C ALA A 33 -20.82 1.81 2.41
N HIS A 34 -20.43 1.34 1.22
CA HIS A 34 -21.03 0.22 0.52
C HIS A 34 -20.35 -1.11 0.83
N ARG A 35 -19.33 -1.11 1.70
CA ARG A 35 -18.47 -2.25 2.02
C ARG A 35 -17.62 -2.72 0.84
N GLU A 36 -17.39 -1.85 -0.14
CA GLU A 36 -16.44 -2.11 -1.20
C GLU A 36 -15.02 -1.89 -0.69
N LEU A 37 -14.11 -2.83 -0.97
CA LEU A 37 -12.71 -2.73 -0.58
C LEU A 37 -11.98 -1.70 -1.44
N PHE A 38 -11.09 -0.91 -0.83
CA PHE A 38 -10.16 -0.05 -1.55
C PHE A 38 -9.33 -0.90 -2.53
N GLY A 39 -8.78 -1.99 -2.00
CA GLY A 39 -8.25 -3.11 -2.77
C GLY A 39 -6.92 -2.85 -3.49
N LEU A 40 -6.40 -3.91 -4.08
CA LEU A 40 -5.11 -3.90 -4.79
C LEU A 40 -5.14 -3.02 -6.04
N THR A 41 -6.28 -2.96 -6.75
CA THR A 41 -6.40 -2.19 -8.00
C THR A 41 -6.15 -0.70 -7.79
N ARG A 42 -6.77 -0.09 -6.76
CA ARG A 42 -6.55 1.33 -6.45
C ARG A 42 -5.15 1.59 -5.93
N THR A 43 -4.65 0.70 -5.06
CA THR A 43 -3.27 0.76 -4.55
C THR A 43 -2.24 0.75 -5.69
N GLN A 44 -2.39 -0.15 -6.68
CA GLN A 44 -1.53 -0.22 -7.86
C GLN A 44 -1.69 1.01 -8.76
N HIS A 45 -2.92 1.52 -8.92
CA HIS A 45 -3.16 2.73 -9.70
C HIS A 45 -2.41 3.93 -9.13
N THR A 46 -2.47 4.15 -7.80
CA THR A 46 -1.73 5.23 -7.15
C THR A 46 -0.22 5.03 -7.26
N LEU A 47 0.27 3.80 -7.04
CA LEU A 47 1.69 3.48 -7.21
C LEU A 47 2.19 3.83 -8.61
N LEU A 48 1.50 3.39 -9.66
CA LEU A 48 1.91 3.63 -11.05
C LEU A 48 1.85 5.12 -11.41
N THR A 49 0.84 5.84 -10.91
CA THR A 49 0.69 7.29 -11.14
C THR A 49 1.81 8.09 -10.48
N HIS A 50 2.26 7.66 -9.29
CA HIS A 50 3.26 8.36 -8.48
C HIS A 50 4.63 7.66 -8.46
N GLN A 51 4.90 6.71 -9.36
CA GLN A 51 6.11 5.89 -9.34
C GLN A 51 7.42 6.69 -9.50
N HIS A 52 7.35 7.93 -10.00
CA HIS A 52 8.49 8.84 -10.14
C HIS A 52 8.49 9.98 -9.12
N SER A 53 7.44 10.11 -8.30
CA SER A 53 7.40 11.10 -7.21
C SER A 53 8.36 10.73 -6.07
N PRO A 54 8.78 11.69 -5.22
CA PRO A 54 9.49 11.40 -3.98
C PRO A 54 8.76 10.36 -3.13
N ALA A 55 9.50 9.51 -2.39
CA ALA A 55 8.93 8.40 -1.62
C ALA A 55 7.79 8.86 -0.69
N GLN A 56 8.02 9.94 0.06
CA GLN A 56 7.01 10.49 0.97
C GLN A 56 5.76 11.00 0.23
N ALA A 57 5.92 11.51 -0.99
CA ALA A 57 4.80 12.00 -1.79
C ALA A 57 3.93 10.84 -2.29
N LEU A 58 4.52 9.68 -2.62
CA LEU A 58 3.77 8.47 -2.93
C LEU A 58 2.95 7.99 -1.71
N CYS A 59 3.55 7.94 -0.52
CA CYS A 59 2.80 7.57 0.69
C CYS A 59 1.64 8.54 0.96
N ALA A 60 1.87 9.84 0.81
CA ALA A 60 0.84 10.86 1.00
C ALA A 60 -0.31 10.71 -0.03
N ALA A 61 0.02 10.46 -1.30
CA ALA A 61 -0.98 10.25 -2.34
C ALA A 61 -1.84 9.02 -2.06
N LEU A 62 -1.22 7.88 -1.69
CA LEU A 62 -1.95 6.66 -1.37
C LEU A 62 -2.84 6.81 -0.15
N TRP A 63 -2.35 7.50 0.89
CA TRP A 63 -3.16 7.84 2.05
C TRP A 63 -4.37 8.70 1.67
N GLN A 64 -4.16 9.74 0.84
CA GLN A 64 -5.23 10.63 0.40
C GLN A 64 -6.28 9.90 -0.45
N ASP A 65 -5.85 9.07 -1.40
CA ASP A 65 -6.75 8.28 -2.25
C ASP A 65 -7.59 7.32 -1.40
N MET A 66 -6.97 6.67 -0.42
CA MET A 66 -7.68 5.78 0.52
C MET A 66 -8.69 6.54 1.37
N CYS A 67 -8.31 7.66 1.99
CA CYS A 67 -9.23 8.49 2.77
C CYS A 67 -10.39 9.02 1.91
N ALA A 68 -10.12 9.43 0.67
CA ALA A 68 -11.15 9.92 -0.23
C ALA A 68 -12.14 8.81 -0.64
N PHE A 69 -11.66 7.57 -0.80
CA PHE A 69 -12.50 6.41 -1.11
C PHE A 69 -13.35 5.97 0.08
N VAL A 70 -12.73 5.83 1.26
CA VAL A 70 -13.42 5.41 2.49
C VAL A 70 -14.46 6.45 2.93
N GLY A 71 -14.17 7.74 2.74
CA GLY A 71 -15.01 8.83 3.19
C GLY A 71 -15.16 8.81 4.72
N ASP A 72 -16.40 8.88 5.20
CA ASP A 72 -16.72 8.85 6.63
C ASP A 72 -16.89 7.42 7.20
N ALA A 73 -16.66 6.38 6.38
CA ALA A 73 -16.75 5.01 6.85
C ALA A 73 -15.67 4.72 7.91
N PRO A 74 -15.99 3.94 8.95
CA PRO A 74 -15.03 3.66 10.02
C PRO A 74 -13.86 2.83 9.49
N GLN A 75 -12.65 3.23 9.84
CA GLN A 75 -11.47 2.42 9.60
C GLN A 75 -11.47 1.21 10.56
N HIS A 76 -11.16 0.04 10.03
CA HIS A 76 -11.27 -1.22 10.76
C HIS A 76 -9.93 -1.78 11.26
N ASP A 77 -8.80 -1.32 10.71
CA ASP A 77 -7.46 -1.80 11.05
C ASP A 77 -6.38 -0.72 10.87
N ASP A 78 -5.20 -0.94 11.46
CA ASP A 78 -4.06 -0.03 11.39
C ASP A 78 -3.44 0.01 9.98
N VAL A 79 -3.16 1.23 9.50
CA VAL A 79 -2.54 1.45 8.19
C VAL A 79 -1.08 1.86 8.36
N THR A 80 -0.19 1.10 7.74
CA THR A 80 1.24 1.43 7.61
C THR A 80 1.65 1.45 6.15
N LEU A 81 2.36 2.51 5.74
CA LEU A 81 2.91 2.69 4.41
C LEU A 81 4.41 2.91 4.47
N LEU A 82 5.17 2.18 3.67
CA LEU A 82 6.61 2.37 3.47
C LEU A 82 6.92 2.43 1.98
N ALA A 83 7.54 3.52 1.55
CA ALA A 83 8.06 3.68 0.20
C ALA A 83 9.59 3.83 0.22
N ALA A 84 10.26 3.11 -0.66
CA ALA A 84 11.70 3.24 -0.89
C ALA A 84 11.95 3.47 -2.39
N LYS A 85 12.89 4.37 -2.71
CA LYS A 85 13.31 4.65 -4.07
C LYS A 85 14.78 4.32 -4.24
N LEU A 86 15.10 3.61 -5.31
CA LEU A 86 16.47 3.35 -5.71
C LEU A 86 16.87 4.43 -6.72
N THR A 87 17.54 5.47 -6.24
CA THR A 87 18.02 6.60 -7.06
C THR A 87 19.44 6.38 -7.55
#